data_AF-A0A968Y1F6-F1
#
_entry.id   AF-A0A968Y1F6-F1
#
_cell.length_a   1.000
_cell.length_b   1.000
_cell.length_c   1.000
_cell.angle_alpha   90.00
_cell.angle_beta   90.00
_cell.angle_gamma   90.00
#
_symmetry.space_group_name_H-M   'P 1'
#
loop_
_entity.id
_entity.type
_entity.pdbx_description
1 polymer ?
#
loop_
_entity_poly.entity_id
_entity_poly.type
_entity_poly.pdbx_seq_one_letter_code
_entity_poly.pdbx_strand_id
1 'polypeptide(L)'
;MPNLTCQVSRSAIVFIDPQVADYQSLIAGVKPGTEVVVLEGDKDAIEQITEILACRTNIDSIHIISHGSPGSLQIGKTGFCEDNLEAYSQQLRQWQSAFTDSAEILIYGCNVAATSRICPEIRRGLNPTTML
;
A
#
# COMPACT_ATOMS: atom_id res chain seq x y z
N MET A 1 -7.34 -28.93 31.64
CA MET A 1 -6.16 -28.05 31.61
C MET A 1 -6.52 -26.85 30.75
N PRO A 2 -6.46 -25.61 31.25
CA PRO A 2 -6.74 -24.44 30.41
C PRO A 2 -5.59 -24.25 29.41
N ASN A 3 -5.93 -24.10 28.14
CA ASN A 3 -5.00 -23.77 27.06
C ASN A 3 -4.69 -22.27 27.15
N LEU A 4 -3.52 -21.95 27.70
CA LEU A 4 -3.03 -20.57 27.84
C LEU A 4 -2.29 -20.17 26.56
N THR A 5 -3.03 -19.89 25.50
CA THR A 5 -2.49 -19.06 24.42
C THR A 5 -2.66 -17.61 24.84
N CYS A 6 -1.57 -16.96 25.24
CA CYS A 6 -1.50 -15.52 25.28
C CYS A 6 -1.72 -15.02 23.84
N GLN A 7 -2.94 -14.61 23.51
CA GLN A 7 -3.23 -14.00 22.22
C GLN A 7 -2.52 -12.65 22.19
N VAL A 8 -1.34 -12.61 21.56
CA VAL A 8 -0.66 -11.35 21.26
C VAL A 8 -1.57 -10.62 20.26
N SER A 9 -2.20 -9.53 20.72
CA SER A 9 -2.99 -8.66 19.86
C SER A 9 -2.04 -7.99 18.87
N ARG A 10 -2.14 -8.38 17.59
CA ARG A 10 -1.34 -7.77 16.53
C ARG A 10 -1.97 -6.44 16.09
N SER A 11 -1.15 -5.39 16.06
CA SER A 11 -1.54 -4.08 15.54
C SER A 11 -1.49 -4.09 14.02
N ALA A 12 -2.60 -3.75 13.37
CA ALA A 12 -2.70 -3.77 11.92
C ALA A 12 -3.42 -2.52 11.40
N ILE A 13 -2.96 -2.03 10.25
CA ILE A 13 -3.58 -0.93 9.50
C ILE A 13 -3.93 -1.42 8.10
N VAL A 14 -5.16 -1.17 7.65
CA VAL A 14 -5.63 -1.45 6.29
C VAL A 14 -5.77 -0.12 5.55
N PHE A 15 -4.94 0.08 4.54
CA PHE A 15 -5.04 1.16 3.56
C PHE A 15 -5.88 0.71 2.38
N ILE A 16 -6.94 1.46 2.07
CA ILE A 16 -7.90 1.13 1.02
C ILE A 16 -7.91 2.26 -0.01
N ASP A 17 -7.69 1.91 -1.27
CA ASP A 17 -7.93 2.80 -2.40
C ASP A 17 -9.45 2.93 -2.65
N PRO A 18 -10.03 4.15 -2.59
CA PRO A 18 -11.45 4.36 -2.87
C PRO A 18 -11.84 4.07 -4.33
N GLN A 19 -10.87 3.92 -5.25
CA GLN A 19 -11.12 3.54 -6.63
C GLN A 19 -11.38 2.04 -6.81
N VAL A 20 -11.18 1.22 -5.77
CA VAL A 20 -11.61 -0.19 -5.78
C VAL A 20 -13.13 -0.26 -5.74
N ALA A 21 -13.70 -1.06 -6.63
CA ALA A 21 -15.15 -1.25 -6.68
C ALA A 21 -15.68 -1.79 -5.34
N ASP A 22 -16.75 -1.17 -4.84
CA ASP A 22 -17.41 -1.56 -3.59
C ASP A 22 -16.47 -1.61 -2.37
N TYR A 23 -15.54 -0.66 -2.27
CA TYR A 23 -14.57 -0.61 -1.17
C TYR A 23 -15.24 -0.49 0.21
N GLN A 24 -16.47 0.02 0.31
CA GLN A 24 -17.23 0.08 1.56
C GLN A 24 -17.53 -1.30 2.13
N SER A 25 -17.84 -2.28 1.27
CA SER A 25 -18.01 -3.67 1.68
C SER A 25 -16.70 -4.27 2.19
N LEU A 26 -15.55 -3.85 1.64
CA LEU A 26 -14.23 -4.26 2.13
C LEU A 26 -13.99 -3.72 3.54
N ILE A 27 -14.31 -2.46 3.80
CA ILE A 27 -14.26 -1.86 5.15
C ILE A 27 -15.10 -2.67 6.13
N ALA A 28 -16.33 -3.03 5.75
CA ALA A 28 -17.25 -3.80 6.60
C ALA A 28 -16.73 -5.22 6.91
N GLY A 29 -15.89 -5.78 6.04
CA GLY A 29 -15.25 -7.08 6.22
C GLY A 29 -13.95 -7.04 7.04
N VAL A 30 -13.42 -5.85 7.37
CA VAL A 30 -12.20 -5.74 8.18
C VAL A 30 -12.47 -6.21 9.61
N LYS A 31 -11.52 -6.99 10.15
CA LYS A 31 -11.59 -7.50 11.52
C LYS A 31 -11.75 -6.34 12.52
N PRO A 32 -12.70 -6.43 13.48
CA PRO A 32 -12.83 -5.43 14.53
C PRO A 32 -11.52 -5.19 15.29
N GLY A 33 -11.19 -3.93 15.55
CA GLY A 33 -9.95 -3.52 16.20
C GLY A 33 -8.75 -3.33 15.26
N THR A 34 -8.90 -3.65 13.97
CA THR A 34 -7.95 -3.24 12.93
C THR A 34 -8.26 -1.81 12.50
N GLU A 35 -7.23 -0.97 12.36
CA GLU A 35 -7.42 0.38 11.87
C GLU A 35 -7.64 0.37 10.37
N VAL A 36 -8.59 1.18 9.89
CA VAL A 36 -8.88 1.33 8.47
C VAL A 36 -8.66 2.78 8.06
N VAL A 37 -7.86 2.95 7.02
CA VAL A 37 -7.59 4.24 6.38
C VAL A 37 -8.04 4.15 4.93
N VAL A 38 -9.00 4.98 4.55
CA VAL A 38 -9.34 5.20 3.14
C VAL A 38 -8.46 6.32 2.62
N LEU A 39 -7.67 6.04 1.59
CA LEU A 39 -6.78 7.01 0.97
C LEU A 39 -7.56 8.04 0.14
N GLU A 40 -6.94 9.16 -0.16
CA GLU A 40 -7.43 10.11 -1.16
C GLU A 40 -6.98 9.66 -2.56
N GLY A 41 -7.95 9.30 -3.39
CA GLY A 41 -7.70 8.63 -4.67
C GLY A 41 -7.02 9.50 -5.75
N ASP A 42 -6.92 10.81 -5.55
CA ASP A 42 -6.29 11.77 -6.46
C ASP A 42 -4.90 12.23 -6.01
N LYS A 43 -4.44 11.77 -4.84
CA LYS A 43 -3.13 12.08 -4.25
C LYS A 43 -2.14 10.93 -4.42
N ASP A 44 -0.86 11.22 -4.14
CA ASP A 44 0.17 10.20 -4.09
C ASP A 44 -0.06 9.31 -2.86
N ALA A 45 -0.27 8.02 -3.09
CA ALA A 45 -0.58 7.08 -2.02
C ALA A 45 0.64 6.74 -1.15
N ILE A 46 1.84 6.71 -1.72
CA ILE A 46 3.05 6.40 -0.96
C ILE A 46 3.35 7.55 0.00
N GLU A 47 3.17 8.79 -0.45
CA GLU A 47 3.28 9.98 0.41
C GLU A 47 2.26 9.92 1.56
N GLN A 48 0.97 9.68 1.27
CA GLN A 48 -0.06 9.56 2.30
C GLN A 48 0.23 8.46 3.33
N ILE A 49 0.62 7.26 2.88
CA ILE A 49 0.97 6.16 3.79
C ILE A 49 2.17 6.55 4.66
N THR A 50 3.15 7.27 4.09
CA THR A 50 4.33 7.75 4.83
C THR A 50 3.93 8.71 5.95
N GLU A 51 3.09 9.71 5.65
CA GLU A 51 2.61 10.67 6.63
C GLU A 51 1.83 10.00 7.76
N ILE A 52 0.98 9.03 7.42
CA ILE A 52 0.18 8.28 8.40
C ILE A 52 1.09 7.43 9.29
N LEU A 53 2.05 6.72 8.70
CA LEU A 53 2.98 5.87 9.45
C LEU A 53 3.96 6.69 10.30
N ALA A 54 4.29 7.93 9.94
CA ALA A 54 5.18 8.79 10.72
C ALA A 54 4.64 9.09 12.13
N CYS A 55 3.33 8.96 12.35
CA CYS A 55 2.68 9.13 13.66
C CYS A 55 2.34 7.79 14.34
N ARG A 56 2.91 6.67 13.87
CA ARG A 56 2.62 5.31 14.37
C ARG A 56 3.87 4.57 14.79
N THR A 57 3.69 3.61 15.69
CA THR A 57 4.74 2.72 16.17
C THR A 57 4.14 1.34 16.47
N ASN A 58 4.98 0.32 16.57
CA ASN A 58 4.59 -1.05 16.92
C ASN A 58 3.49 -1.62 16.00
N ILE A 59 3.56 -1.33 14.71
CA ILE A 59 2.65 -1.92 13.71
C ILE A 59 3.20 -3.28 13.27
N ASP A 60 2.40 -4.33 13.45
CA ASP A 60 2.75 -5.70 13.06
C ASP A 60 2.41 -6.00 11.61
N SER A 61 1.45 -5.29 11.02
CA SER A 61 1.18 -5.44 9.60
C SER A 61 0.50 -4.22 9.00
N ILE A 62 0.81 -3.95 7.74
CA ILE A 62 -0.01 -3.09 6.89
C ILE A 62 -0.59 -3.88 5.73
N HIS A 63 -1.82 -3.56 5.38
CA HIS A 63 -2.58 -4.22 4.33
C HIS A 63 -2.96 -3.15 3.32
N ILE A 64 -2.55 -3.31 2.07
CA ILE A 64 -2.80 -2.33 1.01
C ILE A 64 -3.77 -2.96 0.01
N ILE A 65 -4.97 -2.41 -0.10
CA ILE A 65 -6.00 -2.88 -1.02
C ILE A 65 -6.17 -1.85 -2.14
N SER A 66 -5.90 -2.27 -3.37
CA SER A 66 -5.90 -1.37 -4.53
C SER A 66 -6.06 -2.13 -5.85
N HIS A 67 -6.05 -1.41 -6.96
CA HIS A 67 -5.93 -2.04 -8.28
C HIS A 67 -4.48 -2.51 -8.50
N GLY A 68 -4.32 -3.48 -9.37
CA GLY A 68 -3.01 -4.00 -9.72
C GLY A 68 -2.95 -4.41 -11.18
N SER A 69 -1.73 -4.52 -11.67
CA SER A 69 -1.44 -5.20 -12.92
C SER A 69 -0.15 -6.02 -12.76
N PRO A 70 0.21 -6.88 -13.72
CA PRO A 70 1.44 -7.64 -13.65
C PRO A 70 2.67 -6.76 -13.31
N GLY A 71 3.30 -7.04 -12.16
CA GLY A 71 4.48 -6.33 -11.67
C GLY A 71 4.26 -4.89 -11.20
N SER A 72 3.01 -4.45 -11.01
CA SER A 72 2.71 -3.09 -10.56
C SER A 72 1.43 -2.95 -9.75
N LEU A 73 1.42 -1.91 -8.93
CA LEU A 73 0.29 -1.49 -8.11
C LEU A 73 -0.25 -0.17 -8.65
N GLN A 74 -1.57 -0.03 -8.73
CA GLN A 74 -2.22 1.25 -8.97
C GLN A 74 -3.03 1.60 -7.73
N ILE A 75 -2.54 2.57 -6.96
CA ILE A 75 -3.14 3.00 -5.71
C ILE A 75 -3.34 4.52 -5.69
N GLY A 76 -4.60 4.95 -5.68
CA GLY A 76 -4.96 6.34 -5.90
C GLY A 76 -4.38 6.85 -7.22
N LYS A 77 -3.61 7.94 -7.18
CA LYS A 77 -2.92 8.46 -8.36
C LYS A 77 -1.56 7.78 -8.62
N THR A 78 -1.06 7.00 -7.66
CA THR A 78 0.28 6.40 -7.75
C THR A 78 0.24 5.07 -8.51
N GLY A 79 0.92 5.03 -9.66
CA GLY A 79 1.37 3.76 -10.25
C GLY A 79 2.71 3.40 -9.62
N PHE A 80 2.78 2.34 -8.82
CA PHE A 80 4.00 1.91 -8.11
C PHE A 80 4.54 0.60 -8.70
N CYS A 81 5.81 0.58 -9.04
CA CYS A 81 6.48 -0.58 -9.64
C CYS A 81 8.00 -0.49 -9.47
N GLU A 82 8.76 -1.41 -10.08
CA GLU A 82 10.22 -1.42 -9.97
C GLU A 82 10.89 -0.14 -10.51
N ASP A 83 10.39 0.42 -11.62
CA ASP A 83 10.99 1.58 -12.29
C ASP A 83 10.99 2.86 -11.44
N ASN A 84 10.08 2.96 -10.47
CA ASN A 84 10.00 4.10 -9.57
C ASN A 84 10.24 3.74 -8.10
N LEU A 85 10.67 2.51 -7.82
CA LEU A 85 11.01 2.07 -6.47
C LEU A 85 12.09 2.95 -5.84
N GLU A 86 13.11 3.34 -6.62
CA GLU A 86 14.20 4.20 -6.14
C GLU A 86 13.68 5.59 -5.75
N ALA A 87 12.73 6.13 -6.52
CA ALA A 87 12.13 7.45 -6.28
C ALA A 87 11.33 7.48 -4.97
N TYR A 88 10.80 6.34 -4.53
CA TYR A 88 10.09 6.21 -3.25
C TYR A 88 10.95 5.61 -2.13
N SER A 89 12.24 5.36 -2.37
CA SER A 89 13.08 4.62 -1.43
C SER A 89 13.23 5.33 -0.08
N GLN A 90 13.20 6.66 -0.06
CA GLN A 90 13.26 7.44 1.18
C GLN A 90 11.98 7.26 2.01
N GLN A 91 10.82 7.37 1.38
CA GLN A 91 9.50 7.15 1.98
C GLN A 91 9.40 5.73 2.54
N LEU A 92 9.76 4.72 1.74
CA LEU A 92 9.71 3.31 2.16
C LEU A 92 10.65 3.01 3.33
N ARG A 93 11.83 3.66 3.40
CA ARG A 93 12.70 3.57 4.58
C ARG A 93 12.07 4.20 5.82
N GLN A 94 11.34 5.31 5.67
CA GLN A 94 10.65 5.96 6.80
C GLN A 94 9.57 5.05 7.41
N TRP A 95 8.92 4.21 6.60
CA TRP A 95 7.90 3.26 7.09
C TRP A 95 8.48 2.30 8.15
N GLN A 96 9.76 1.95 8.06
CA GLN A 96 10.41 1.05 9.01
C GLN A 96 10.31 1.55 10.46
N SER A 97 10.29 2.87 10.70
CA SER A 97 10.16 3.45 12.03
C SER A 97 8.81 3.16 12.72
N ALA A 98 7.78 2.83 11.93
CA ALA A 98 6.46 2.49 12.46
C ALA A 98 6.32 1.00 12.79
N PHE A 99 7.18 0.16 12.22
CA PHE A 99 7.04 -1.28 12.20
C PHE A 99 7.71 -1.97 13.39
N THR A 100 7.16 -3.13 13.77
CA THR A 100 7.89 -4.10 14.58
C THR A 100 8.94 -4.82 13.74
N ASP A 101 9.90 -5.50 14.38
CA ASP A 101 10.97 -6.25 13.69
C ASP A 101 10.45 -7.36 12.77
N SER A 102 9.21 -7.83 13.00
CA SER A 102 8.54 -8.89 12.25
C SER A 102 7.34 -8.40 11.46
N ALA A 103 7.27 -7.10 11.17
CA ALA A 103 6.14 -6.52 10.48
C ALA A 103 5.98 -7.04 9.05
N GLU A 104 4.73 -7.26 8.65
CA GLU A 104 4.36 -7.76 7.33
C GLU A 104 3.70 -6.66 6.48
N ILE A 105 4.08 -6.58 5.20
CA ILE A 105 3.39 -5.74 4.22
C ILE A 105 2.60 -6.67 3.29
N LEU A 106 1.28 -6.62 3.37
CA LEU A 106 0.38 -7.41 2.54
C LEU A 106 -0.21 -6.51 1.45
N ILE A 107 -0.09 -6.92 0.19
CA ILE A 107 -0.58 -6.17 -0.95
C ILE A 107 -1.65 -7.00 -1.66
N TYR A 108 -2.86 -6.45 -1.72
CA TYR A 108 -4.02 -7.02 -2.38
C TYR A 108 -4.31 -6.20 -3.65
N GLY A 109 -3.94 -6.75 -4.80
CA GLY A 109 -4.22 -6.16 -6.10
C GLY A 109 -4.14 -7.22 -7.20
N CYS A 110 -4.85 -6.98 -8.30
CA CYS A 110 -4.90 -7.90 -9.43
C CYS A 110 -3.49 -8.15 -10.00
N ASN A 111 -3.06 -9.41 -10.04
CA ASN A 111 -1.82 -9.85 -10.71
C ASN A 111 -0.51 -9.14 -10.28
N VAL A 112 -0.46 -8.44 -9.15
CA VAL A 112 0.73 -7.64 -8.73
C VAL A 112 2.00 -8.50 -8.70
N ALA A 113 1.90 -9.74 -8.24
CA ALA A 113 3.02 -10.69 -8.15
C ALA A 113 3.26 -11.52 -9.44
N ALA A 114 2.58 -11.22 -10.55
CA ALA A 114 2.77 -11.92 -11.80
C ALA A 114 4.10 -11.53 -12.49
N THR A 115 4.65 -12.43 -13.29
CA THR A 115 6.02 -12.33 -13.84
C THR A 115 6.17 -11.29 -14.96
N SER A 116 5.09 -10.92 -15.65
CA SER A 116 5.13 -9.87 -16.66
C SER A 116 5.22 -8.53 -15.96
N ARG A 117 6.25 -7.72 -16.23
CA ARG A 117 6.44 -6.42 -15.58
C ARG A 117 5.86 -5.34 -16.47
N ILE A 118 4.76 -4.73 -16.05
CA ILE A 118 4.17 -3.59 -16.73
C ILE A 118 4.05 -2.47 -15.71
N CYS A 119 4.98 -1.53 -15.75
CA CYS A 119 4.83 -0.27 -15.05
C CYS A 119 3.75 0.55 -15.77
N PRO A 120 2.69 1.00 -15.06
CA PRO A 120 1.75 1.94 -15.63
C PRO A 120 2.53 3.20 -15.99
N GLU A 121 2.45 3.65 -17.24
CA GLU A 121 3.09 4.90 -17.62
C GLU A 121 2.44 6.05 -16.84
N ILE A 122 3.13 6.50 -15.79
CA ILE A 122 2.88 7.83 -15.24
C ILE A 122 3.21 8.77 -16.40
N ARG A 123 2.20 9.40 -17.00
CA ARG A 123 2.39 10.43 -18.04
C ARG A 123 3.19 11.62 -17.47
N ARG A 124 4.51 11.46 -17.28
CA ARG A 124 5.46 12.56 -17.31
C ARG A 124 5.56 12.92 -18.78
N GLY A 125 5.10 14.11 -19.15
CA GLY A 125 4.98 14.55 -20.53
C GLY A 125 6.22 14.24 -21.36
N LEU A 126 6.15 13.16 -22.14
CA LEU A 126 6.97 12.97 -23.32
C LEU A 126 6.47 14.00 -24.33
N ASN A 127 7.21 15.10 -24.46
CA ASN A 127 7.02 16.04 -25.55
C ASN A 127 7.63 15.37 -26.79
N PRO A 128 6.85 14.97 -27.81
CA PRO A 128 7.34 14.18 -28.95
C PRO A 128 8.18 14.99 -29.96
N THR A 129 8.68 16.17 -29.58
CA THR A 129 9.18 17.18 -30.52
C THR A 129 10.71 17.24 -30.65
N THR A 130 11.45 16.25 -30.14
CA THR A 130 12.89 16.12 -30.47
C THR A 130 13.11 14.93 -31.39
N MET A 131 12.61 15.05 -32.61
CA MET A 131 13.18 14.42 -33.80
C MET A 131 13.10 15.42 -34.95
N LEU A 132 14.11 16.28 -35.03
CA LEU A 132 14.72 16.81 -36.26
C LEU A 132 16.19 17.13 -35.96
#